data_AF-J9DWN6-F1
#
_entry.id   AF-J9DWN6-F1
#
_cell.length_a   1.000
_cell.length_b   1.000
_cell.length_c   1.000
_cell.angle_alpha   90.00
_cell.angle_beta   90.00
_cell.angle_gamma   90.00
#
_symmetry.space_group_name_H-M   'P 1'
#
loop_
_entity.id
_entity.type
_entity.pdbx_description
1 polymer ?
#
loop_
_entity_poly.entity_id
_entity_poly.type
_entity_poly.pdbx_seq_one_letter_code
_entity_poly.pdbx_strand_id
1 'polypeptide(L)'
;EKERISNEKFTPQFTFSEIPTTDIDGKSSKKFRCMLALPHQGKVYSHEGYGKSPIKNAVIREALVDVFDVPQDELKMVERRAMNLKPGKPMQ
;
A
#
# COMPACT_ATOMS: atom_id res chain seq x y z
N GLU A 1 6.64 17.48 -11.74
CA GLU A 1 6.28 18.28 -12.93
C GLU A 1 5.08 17.72 -13.72
N LYS A 2 4.99 16.39 -13.95
CA LYS A 2 3.87 15.77 -14.69
C LYS A 2 2.46 15.88 -14.07
N GLU A 3 2.30 15.90 -12.74
CA GLU A 3 0.97 16.03 -12.10
C GLU A 3 0.28 17.38 -12.35
N ARG A 4 1.04 18.45 -12.64
CA ARG A 4 0.45 19.78 -12.91
C ARG A 4 -0.17 19.89 -14.30
N ILE A 5 0.10 18.96 -15.21
CA ILE A 5 -0.19 19.11 -16.64
C ILE A 5 -1.37 18.23 -17.07
N SER A 6 -1.56 17.05 -16.46
CA SER A 6 -2.60 16.10 -16.92
C SER A 6 -3.98 16.28 -16.28
N ASN A 7 -4.10 17.00 -15.16
CA ASN A 7 -5.33 17.01 -14.32
C ASN A 7 -5.79 15.60 -13.88
N GLU A 8 -5.00 14.56 -14.14
CA GLU A 8 -5.31 13.19 -13.75
C GLU A 8 -4.90 13.00 -12.30
N LYS A 9 -5.89 12.73 -11.45
CA LYS A 9 -5.63 12.38 -10.06
C LYS A 9 -4.97 11.02 -10.02
N PHE A 10 -3.75 10.99 -9.48
CA PHE A 10 -3.10 9.73 -9.13
C PHE A 10 -3.97 8.97 -8.12
N THR A 11 -4.60 7.89 -8.58
CA THR A 11 -5.57 7.11 -7.79
C THR A 11 -5.09 5.66 -7.69
N PRO A 12 -4.30 5.33 -6.64
CA PRO A 12 -3.93 3.95 -6.36
C PRO A 12 -5.17 3.10 -6.08
N GLN A 13 -5.22 1.89 -6.62
CA GLN A 13 -6.34 0.97 -6.45
C GLN A 13 -5.94 -0.23 -5.60
N PHE A 14 -6.67 -0.47 -4.51
CA PHE A 14 -6.44 -1.61 -3.63
C PHE A 14 -7.52 -2.66 -3.80
N THR A 15 -7.11 -3.92 -3.93
CA THR A 15 -8.00 -5.08 -3.92
C THR A 15 -7.59 -6.03 -2.81
N PHE A 16 -8.57 -6.58 -2.08
CA PHE A 16 -8.34 -7.59 -1.04
C PHE A 16 -9.10 -8.85 -1.37
N SER A 17 -8.45 -10.00 -1.26
CA SER A 17 -9.10 -11.31 -1.29
C SER A 17 -8.70 -12.13 -0.07
N GLU A 18 -9.66 -12.86 0.49
CA GLU A 18 -9.39 -13.84 1.54
C GLU A 18 -8.82 -15.10 0.88
N ILE A 19 -7.74 -15.64 1.45
CA ILE A 19 -7.12 -16.89 0.99
C ILE A 19 -7.64 -17.99 1.92
N PRO A 20 -8.31 -19.03 1.40
CA PRO A 20 -8.71 -20.17 2.20
C PRO A 20 -7.49 -20.77 2.90
N THR A 21 -7.55 -20.88 4.23
CA THR A 21 -6.57 -21.62 5.02
C THR A 21 -7.19 -22.94 5.45
N THR A 22 -6.47 -24.05 5.22
CA THR A 22 -6.81 -25.34 5.81
C THR A 22 -6.40 -25.31 7.28
N ASP A 23 -7.33 -25.00 8.16
CA ASP A 23 -7.10 -24.99 9.60
C ASP A 23 -7.32 -26.38 10.19
N ILE A 24 -6.29 -26.91 10.86
CA ILE A 24 -6.32 -28.19 11.58
C ILE A 24 -6.60 -27.96 13.08
N ASP A 25 -6.47 -26.73 13.60
CA ASP A 25 -6.43 -26.46 15.06
C ASP A 25 -7.33 -25.30 15.58
N GLY A 26 -8.38 -24.92 14.82
CA GLY A 26 -9.48 -24.09 15.37
C GLY A 26 -9.15 -22.64 15.79
N LYS A 27 -7.91 -22.16 15.58
CA LYS A 27 -7.49 -20.76 15.77
C LYS A 27 -7.05 -20.14 14.44
N SER A 28 -7.98 -20.05 13.50
CA SER A 28 -7.68 -19.59 12.15
C SER A 28 -7.40 -18.09 12.09
N SER A 29 -6.13 -17.73 11.95
CA SER A 29 -5.77 -16.37 11.53
C SER A 29 -6.12 -16.25 10.05
N LYS A 30 -7.12 -15.45 9.70
CA LYS A 30 -7.52 -15.24 8.29
C LYS A 30 -6.33 -14.73 7.47
N LYS A 31 -5.94 -15.49 6.44
CA LYS A 31 -4.94 -15.07 5.46
C LYS A 31 -5.63 -14.28 4.36
N PHE A 32 -5.01 -13.19 3.92
CA PHE A 32 -5.50 -12.33 2.86
C PHE A 32 -4.39 -12.08 1.84
N ARG A 33 -4.78 -11.84 0.59
CA ARG A 33 -3.96 -11.21 -0.44
C ARG A 33 -4.41 -9.76 -0.59
N CYS A 34 -3.45 -8.84 -0.64
CA CYS A 34 -3.69 -7.45 -1.01
C CYS A 34 -2.97 -7.18 -2.33
N MET A 35 -3.66 -6.55 -3.26
CA MET A 35 -3.09 -6.05 -4.50
C MET A 35 -3.17 -4.53 -4.54
N LEU A 36 -2.09 -3.88 -4.98
CA LEU A 36 -2.01 -2.45 -5.24
C LEU A 36 -1.72 -2.25 -6.73
N ALA A 37 -2.69 -1.71 -7.46
CA ALA A 37 -2.50 -1.29 -8.85
C ALA A 37 -2.22 0.21 -8.91
N LEU A 38 -1.20 0.58 -9.69
CA LEU A 38 -0.82 1.94 -10.04
C LEU A 38 -1.03 2.13 -11.56
N PRO A 39 -2.26 2.44 -12.01
CA PRO A 39 -2.62 2.41 -13.43
C PRO A 39 -1.77 3.35 -14.29
N HIS A 40 -1.45 4.53 -13.76
CA HIS A 40 -0.69 5.57 -14.47
C HIS A 40 0.77 5.16 -14.73
N GLN A 41 1.32 4.24 -13.93
CA GLN A 41 2.67 3.70 -14.07
C GLN A 41 2.68 2.30 -14.69
N GLY A 42 1.50 1.70 -14.92
CA GLY A 42 1.39 0.32 -15.38
C GLY A 42 1.97 -0.72 -14.41
N LYS A 43 2.04 -0.40 -13.11
CA LYS A 43 2.64 -1.27 -12.08
C LYS A 43 1.57 -1.92 -11.20
N VAL A 44 1.80 -3.16 -10.78
CA VAL A 44 0.93 -3.90 -9.86
C VAL A 44 1.79 -4.64 -8.84
N TYR A 45 1.44 -4.49 -7.56
CA TYR A 45 2.10 -5.15 -6.43
C TYR A 45 1.12 -6.07 -5.72
N SER A 46 1.61 -7.16 -5.14
CA SER A 46 0.77 -8.14 -4.43
C SER A 46 1.51 -8.70 -3.22
N HIS A 47 0.84 -8.72 -2.07
CA HIS A 47 1.37 -9.29 -0.85
C HIS A 47 0.33 -10.15 -0.14
N GLU A 48 0.76 -11.29 0.40
CA GLU A 48 -0.07 -12.20 1.18
C GLU A 48 0.36 -12.24 2.63
N GLY A 49 -0.60 -12.41 3.53
CA GLY A 49 -0.29 -12.52 4.95
C GLY A 49 -1.53 -12.48 5.81
N TYR A 50 -1.31 -12.35 7.10
CA TYR A 50 -2.37 -12.37 8.10
C TYR A 50 -2.82 -10.97 8.47
N GLY A 51 -4.14 -10.72 8.37
CA GLY A 51 -4.75 -9.41 8.60
C GLY A 51 -4.58 -8.41 7.44
N LYS A 52 -5.59 -7.56 7.23
CA LYS A 52 -5.64 -6.62 6.09
C LYS A 52 -4.68 -5.44 6.21
N SER A 53 -4.48 -4.89 7.40
CA SER A 53 -3.61 -3.71 7.59
C SER A 53 -2.13 -4.01 7.36
N PRO A 54 -1.54 -5.09 7.91
CA PRO A 54 -0.13 -5.41 7.69
C PRO A 54 0.21 -5.63 6.21
N ILE A 55 -0.63 -6.38 5.49
CA ILE A 55 -0.42 -6.66 4.07
C ILE A 55 -0.60 -5.43 3.19
N LYS A 56 -1.54 -4.53 3.53
CA LYS A 56 -1.71 -3.25 2.83
C LYS A 56 -0.46 -2.40 2.96
N ASN A 57 0.11 -2.32 4.17
CA ASN A 57 1.34 -1.58 4.40
C ASN A 57 2.55 -2.23 3.70
N ALA A 58 2.55 -3.55 3.54
CA ALA A 58 3.60 -4.25 2.79
C ALA A 58 3.59 -3.86 1.30
N VAL A 59 2.44 -3.95 0.61
CA VAL A 59 2.34 -3.55 -0.80
C VAL A 59 2.62 -2.05 -1.01
N ILE A 60 2.27 -1.19 -0.04
CA ILE A 60 2.61 0.24 -0.10
C ILE A 60 4.13 0.44 -0.04
N ARG A 61 4.83 -0.24 0.89
CA ARG A 61 6.29 -0.13 1.01
C ARG A 61 6.99 -0.62 -0.25
N GLU A 62 6.58 -1.77 -0.78
CA GLU A 62 7.11 -2.30 -2.04
C GLU A 62 6.96 -1.29 -3.18
N ALA A 63 5.77 -0.68 -3.30
CA ALA A 63 5.52 0.35 -4.31
C ALA A 63 6.34 1.62 -4.12
N LEU A 64 6.55 2.07 -2.88
CA LEU A 64 7.33 3.27 -2.60
C LEU A 64 8.82 3.09 -2.97
N VAL A 65 9.40 1.92 -2.66
CA VAL A 65 10.78 1.60 -3.04
C VAL A 65 10.92 1.60 -4.56
N ASP A 66 10.02 0.92 -5.27
CA ASP A 66 10.14 0.74 -6.72
C ASP A 66 9.75 1.99 -7.52
N VAL A 67 8.83 2.83 -7.05
CA VAL A 67 8.42 4.06 -7.77
C VAL A 67 9.35 5.22 -7.51
N PHE A 68 9.86 5.35 -6.28
CA PHE A 68 10.60 6.55 -5.84
C PHE A 68 12.09 6.27 -5.58
N ASP A 69 12.57 5.04 -5.82
CA ASP A 69 13.94 4.61 -5.54
C ASP A 69 14.36 4.94 -4.10
N VAL A 70 13.43 4.78 -3.15
CA VAL A 70 13.64 5.13 -1.75
C VAL A 70 14.33 3.96 -1.04
N PRO A 71 15.51 4.17 -0.44
CA PRO A 71 16.18 3.17 0.36
C PRO A 71 15.31 2.69 1.54
N GLN A 72 15.42 1.40 1.90
CA GLN A 72 14.56 0.81 2.94
C GLN A 72 14.71 1.45 4.34
N ASP A 73 15.87 1.99 4.63
CA ASP A 73 16.16 2.75 5.85
C ASP A 73 15.47 4.12 5.85
N GLU A 74 15.32 4.75 4.70
CA GLU A 74 14.59 6.02 4.55
C GLU A 74 13.06 5.86 4.62
N LEU A 75 12.53 4.71 4.19
CA LEU A 75 11.09 4.38 4.29
C LEU A 75 10.54 4.57 5.71
N LYS A 76 11.30 4.18 6.74
CA LYS A 76 10.86 4.31 8.15
C LYS A 76 10.66 5.78 8.55
N MET A 77 11.46 6.69 7.99
CA MET A 77 11.28 8.13 8.22
C MET A 77 10.06 8.66 7.50
N VAL A 78 9.82 8.21 6.26
CA VAL A 78 8.64 8.58 5.46
C VAL A 78 7.36 8.10 6.15
N GLU A 79 7.30 6.85 6.61
CA GLU A 79 6.15 6.30 7.34
C GLU A 79 5.85 7.09 8.62
N ARG A 80 6.87 7.42 9.42
CA ARG A 80 6.72 8.24 10.63
C ARG A 80 6.21 9.64 10.32
N ARG A 81 6.70 10.27 9.25
CA ARG A 81 6.25 11.60 8.83
C ARG A 81 4.81 11.56 8.31
N ALA A 82 4.47 10.58 7.48
CA ALA A 82 3.12 10.41 6.94
C ALA A 82 2.08 10.13 8.03
N MET A 83 2.42 9.33 9.06
CA MET A 83 1.55 9.08 10.22
C MET A 83 1.35 10.34 11.10
N ASN A 84 2.31 11.27 11.09
CA ASN A 84 2.23 12.54 11.80
C ASN A 84 1.66 13.68 10.95
N LEU A 85 1.46 13.47 9.65
CA LEU A 85 0.62 14.33 8.82
C LEU A 85 -0.83 14.08 9.21
N LYS A 86 -1.29 14.79 10.24
CA LYS A 86 -2.73 14.98 10.44
C LYS A 86 -3.29 15.49 9.11
N PRO A 87 -4.45 15.01 8.63
CA PRO A 87 -5.14 15.66 7.52
C PRO A 87 -5.43 17.10 7.96
N GLY A 88 -4.54 18.02 7.61
CA GLY A 88 -4.74 19.44 7.79
C GLY A 88 -5.93 19.83 6.95
N LYS A 89 -6.72 20.82 7.43
CA LYS A 89 -7.78 21.39 6.62
C LYS A 89 -7.20 21.77 5.25
N PRO A 90 -7.87 21.43 4.13
CA PRO A 90 -7.41 21.84 2.82
C PRO A 90 -7.17 23.35 2.85
N MET A 91 -6.01 23.79 2.38
CA MET A 91 -5.72 25.22 2.20
C MET A 91 -6.84 25.81 1.34
N GLN A 92 -7.60 26.74 1.93
CA GLN A 92 -8.53 27.61 1.21
C GLN A 92 -7.77 28.75 0.55
#